data_AF-A0A1S6EU91-F1
#
_entry.id   AF-A0A1S6EU91-F1
#
_cell.length_a   1.000
_cell.length_b   1.000
_cell.length_c   1.000
_cell.angle_alpha   90.00
_cell.angle_beta   90.00
_cell.angle_gamma   90.00
#
_symmetry.space_group_name_H-M   'P 1'
#
loop_
_entity.id
_entity.type
_entity.pdbx_description
1 polymer ?
#
loop_
_entity_poly.entity_id
_entity_poly.type
_entity_poly.pdbx_seq_one_letter_code
_entity_poly.pdbx_strand_id
1 'polypeptide(L)'
;MTLLIALAAMALSPAPPAAPKPDPDLGVIRVSVQDLRLDRPADQDVLVDRIDRSVAAWCAVHGPAVTPHHHRFQRQFCLDGMRAELVRALDRDQRRAYDAGYRRLRSARPNGR
;
A
#
# COMPACT_ATOMS: atom_id res chain seq x y z
N MET A 1 15.85 4.81 70.53
CA MET A 1 16.64 4.57 69.31
C MET A 1 15.93 3.44 68.57
N THR A 2 15.06 3.79 67.61
CA THR A 2 14.13 2.83 66.99
C THR A 2 14.47 2.76 65.50
N LEU A 3 14.93 1.59 65.05
CA LEU A 3 15.38 1.33 63.69
C LEU A 3 14.18 0.87 62.84
N LEU A 4 13.79 1.65 61.83
CA LEU A 4 12.75 1.31 60.85
C LEU A 4 13.40 0.65 59.63
N ILE A 5 13.09 -0.63 59.40
CA ILE A 5 13.52 -1.39 58.23
C ILE A 5 12.55 -1.07 57.09
N ALA A 6 13.01 -0.33 56.09
CA ALA A 6 12.26 -0.07 54.86
C ALA A 6 12.34 -1.31 53.94
N LEU A 7 11.23 -2.04 53.84
CA LEU A 7 11.05 -3.08 52.83
C LEU A 7 10.98 -2.42 51.44
N ALA A 8 12.02 -2.59 50.65
CA ALA A 8 12.04 -2.23 49.24
C ALA A 8 11.12 -3.19 48.48
N ALA A 9 9.91 -2.73 48.15
CA ALA A 9 9.04 -3.40 47.20
C ALA A 9 9.68 -3.32 45.80
N MET A 10 10.31 -4.40 45.37
CA MET A 10 10.68 -4.58 43.97
C MET A 10 9.39 -4.66 43.15
N ALA A 11 9.00 -3.53 42.56
CA ALA A 11 7.90 -3.48 41.60
C ALA A 11 8.27 -4.35 40.40
N LEU A 12 7.54 -5.45 40.21
CA LEU A 12 7.56 -6.20 38.97
C LEU A 12 7.04 -5.27 37.87
N SER A 13 7.94 -4.69 37.09
CA SER A 13 7.56 -4.00 35.86
C SER A 13 6.91 -5.02 34.91
N PRO A 14 5.65 -4.82 34.50
CA PRO A 14 5.06 -5.65 33.46
C PRO A 14 5.89 -5.47 32.18
N ALA A 15 6.27 -6.58 31.57
CA ALA A 15 6.93 -6.57 30.26
C ALA A 15 6.09 -5.76 29.27
N PRO A 16 6.71 -4.92 28.42
CA PRO A 16 5.98 -4.21 27.38
C PRO A 16 5.20 -5.23 26.54
N PRO A 17 3.96 -4.93 26.15
CA PRO A 17 3.18 -5.83 25.30
C PRO A 17 4.00 -6.14 24.05
N ALA A 18 4.08 -7.42 23.71
CA ALA A 18 4.73 -7.86 22.48
C ALA A 18 4.15 -7.06 21.31
N ALA A 19 5.03 -6.44 20.52
CA ALA A 19 4.60 -5.72 19.33
C ALA A 19 3.74 -6.67 18.48
N PRO A 20 2.58 -6.21 17.97
CA PRO A 20 1.73 -7.04 17.14
C PRO A 20 2.57 -7.61 16.00
N LYS A 21 2.55 -8.95 15.86
CA LYS A 21 3.19 -9.61 14.72
C LYS A 21 2.56 -9.05 13.44
N PRO A 22 3.35 -8.77 12.39
CA PRO A 22 2.79 -8.43 11.09
C PRO A 22 1.80 -9.53 10.70
N ASP A 23 0.55 -9.14 10.46
CA ASP A 23 -0.46 -10.05 9.95
C ASP A 23 -0.02 -10.46 8.53
N PRO A 24 0.26 -11.75 8.27
CA PRO A 24 0.67 -12.21 6.95
C PRO A 24 -0.42 -12.00 5.89
N ASP A 25 -1.67 -11.75 6.32
CA ASP A 25 -2.81 -11.39 5.48
C ASP A 25 -3.06 -9.87 5.39
N LEU A 26 -2.10 -9.01 5.77
CA LEU A 26 -2.10 -7.61 5.34
C LEU A 26 -2.20 -7.57 3.80
N GLY A 27 -3.41 -7.27 3.31
CA GLY A 27 -4.02 -7.93 2.16
C GLY A 27 -3.16 -8.07 0.91
N VAL A 28 -3.17 -9.25 0.32
CA VAL A 28 -2.60 -9.48 -1.01
C VAL A 28 -3.41 -8.69 -2.04
N ILE A 29 -2.77 -7.77 -2.77
CA ILE A 29 -3.39 -7.16 -3.95
C ILE A 29 -3.22 -8.11 -5.13
N ARG A 30 -4.33 -8.50 -5.78
CA ARG A 30 -4.32 -9.35 -6.97
C ARG A 30 -4.87 -8.59 -8.16
N VAL A 31 -4.14 -8.61 -9.26
CA VAL A 31 -4.57 -8.04 -10.55
C VAL A 31 -4.49 -9.14 -11.61
N SER A 32 -5.63 -9.47 -12.22
CA SER A 32 -5.66 -10.42 -13.34
C SER A 32 -5.30 -9.72 -14.66
N VAL A 33 -4.38 -10.33 -15.40
CA VAL A 33 -3.86 -9.82 -16.69
C VAL A 33 -4.04 -10.85 -17.81
N GLN A 34 -4.40 -12.09 -17.50
CA GLN A 34 -4.39 -13.23 -18.43
C GLN A 34 -5.39 -13.08 -19.60
N ASP A 35 -6.45 -12.29 -19.40
CA ASP A 35 -7.48 -12.02 -20.39
C ASP A 35 -7.17 -10.81 -21.29
N LEU A 36 -6.04 -10.12 -21.07
CA LEU A 36 -5.67 -8.91 -21.80
C LEU A 36 -4.70 -9.21 -22.95
N ARG A 37 -4.98 -8.61 -24.11
CA ARG A 37 -4.03 -8.60 -25.24
C ARG A 37 -3.19 -7.33 -25.19
N LEU A 38 -2.02 -7.45 -24.56
CA LEU A 38 -1.14 -6.32 -24.21
C LEU A 38 -0.55 -5.55 -25.42
N ASP A 39 -0.70 -6.07 -26.63
CA ASP A 39 -0.40 -5.38 -27.90
C ASP A 39 -1.48 -4.35 -28.29
N ARG A 40 -2.69 -4.44 -27.72
CA ARG A 40 -3.80 -3.56 -28.04
C ARG A 40 -3.85 -2.33 -27.13
N PRO A 41 -3.96 -1.11 -27.69
CA PRO A 41 -4.08 0.11 -26.89
C PRO A 41 -5.24 0.08 -25.88
N ALA A 42 -6.39 -0.46 -26.25
CA ALA A 42 -7.54 -0.56 -25.35
C ALA A 42 -7.26 -1.43 -24.12
N ASP A 43 -6.60 -2.59 -24.31
CA ASP A 43 -6.29 -3.51 -23.21
C ASP A 43 -5.16 -2.97 -22.32
N GLN A 44 -4.25 -2.16 -22.87
CA GLN A 44 -3.27 -1.41 -22.08
C GLN A 44 -3.95 -0.40 -21.15
N ASP A 45 -4.96 0.30 -21.65
CA ASP A 45 -5.72 1.26 -20.84
C ASP A 45 -6.55 0.54 -19.76
N VAL A 46 -7.11 -0.64 -20.08
CA VAL A 46 -7.77 -1.53 -19.10
C VAL A 46 -6.79 -2.02 -18.02
N LEU A 47 -5.54 -2.34 -18.38
CA LEU A 47 -4.52 -2.72 -17.40
C LEU A 47 -4.26 -1.59 -16.39
N VAL A 48 -4.13 -0.34 -16.86
CA VAL A 48 -3.95 0.83 -15.99
C VAL A 48 -5.14 1.00 -15.05
N ASP A 49 -6.36 0.95 -15.59
CA ASP A 49 -7.58 1.07 -14.79
C ASP A 49 -7.70 -0.04 -13.73
N ARG A 50 -7.39 -1.29 -14.08
CA ARG A 50 -7.41 -2.42 -13.14
C ARG A 50 -6.44 -2.22 -11.99
N ILE A 51 -5.21 -1.76 -12.27
CA ILE A 51 -4.22 -1.46 -11.25
C ILE A 51 -4.72 -0.33 -10.35
N ASP A 52 -5.17 0.78 -10.94
CA ASP A 52 -5.67 1.94 -10.19
C ASP A 52 -6.86 1.59 -9.28
N ARG A 53 -7.84 0.81 -9.79
CA ARG A 53 -8.99 0.36 -8.99
C ARG A 53 -8.58 -0.61 -7.89
N SER A 54 -7.66 -1.53 -8.16
CA SER A 54 -7.19 -2.49 -7.17
C SER A 54 -6.44 -1.81 -6.03
N VAL A 55 -5.57 -0.84 -6.36
CA VAL A 55 -4.88 0.00 -5.38
C VAL A 55 -5.86 0.83 -4.57
N ALA A 56 -6.83 1.49 -5.22
CA ALA A 56 -7.82 2.31 -4.53
C ALA A 56 -8.67 1.49 -3.56
N ALA A 57 -9.13 0.31 -3.97
CA ALA A 57 -9.89 -0.61 -3.13
C ALA A 57 -9.07 -1.09 -1.93
N TRP A 58 -7.81 -1.47 -2.15
CA TRP A 58 -6.95 -1.94 -1.07
C TRP A 58 -6.60 -0.82 -0.07
N CYS A 59 -6.25 0.38 -0.55
CA CYS A 59 -5.94 1.53 0.28
C CYS A 59 -7.15 2.06 1.06
N ALA A 60 -8.38 1.84 0.56
CA ALA A 60 -9.59 2.18 1.30
C ALA A 60 -9.72 1.36 2.60
N VAL A 61 -9.22 0.11 2.59
CA VAL A 61 -9.28 -0.80 3.74
C VAL A 61 -8.02 -0.70 4.61
N HIS A 62 -6.83 -0.73 3.99
CA HIS A 62 -5.56 -0.88 4.70
C HIS A 62 -4.78 0.43 4.84
N GLY A 63 -5.19 1.49 4.14
CA GLY A 63 -4.51 2.78 4.13
C GLY A 63 -4.20 3.33 5.53
N PRO A 64 -5.15 3.31 6.50
CA PRO A 64 -4.88 3.75 7.86
C PRO A 64 -3.79 2.97 8.60
N ALA A 65 -3.62 1.68 8.28
CA ALA A 65 -2.63 0.80 8.93
C ALA A 65 -1.23 0.95 8.32
N VAL A 66 -1.12 1.19 7.02
CA VAL A 66 0.17 1.24 6.32
C VAL A 66 0.71 2.65 6.07
N THR A 67 -0.11 3.68 6.25
CA THR A 67 0.33 5.08 6.05
C THR A 67 1.01 5.58 7.32
N PRO A 68 2.28 6.03 7.27
CA PRO A 68 2.97 6.61 8.41
C PRO A 68 2.19 7.77 9.03
N HIS A 69 2.28 7.96 10.35
CA HIS A 69 1.51 8.99 11.06
C HIS A 69 1.67 10.40 10.48
N HIS A 70 2.86 10.78 10.03
CA HIS A 70 3.14 12.09 9.44
C HIS A 70 2.55 12.27 8.03
N HIS A 71 2.09 11.17 7.39
CA HIS A 71 1.42 11.16 6.09
C HIS A 71 -0.06 10.79 6.17
N ARG A 72 -0.65 10.57 7.35
CA ARG A 72 -2.04 10.05 7.50
C ARG A 72 -3.13 10.87 6.81
N PHE A 73 -2.88 12.16 6.56
CA PHE A 73 -3.80 13.06 5.86
C PHE A 73 -3.54 13.14 4.35
N GLN A 74 -2.46 12.54 3.88
CA GLN A 74 -2.07 12.51 2.47
C GLN A 74 -2.61 11.23 1.84
N ARG A 75 -3.87 11.28 1.35
CA ARG A 75 -4.51 10.12 0.68
C ARG A 75 -3.65 9.53 -0.44
N GLN A 76 -2.88 10.37 -1.13
CA GLN A 76 -2.01 9.94 -2.22
C GLN A 76 -0.83 9.06 -1.75
N PHE A 77 -0.42 9.14 -0.48
CA PHE A 77 0.73 8.38 0.02
C PHE A 77 0.54 6.86 -0.19
N CYS A 78 -0.61 6.32 0.25
CA CYS A 78 -0.93 4.91 0.03
C CYS A 78 -1.08 4.59 -1.46
N LEU A 79 -1.81 5.44 -2.20
CA LEU A 79 -2.12 5.20 -3.61
C LEU A 79 -0.86 5.13 -4.47
N ASP A 80 0.04 6.09 -4.33
CA ASP A 80 1.26 6.16 -5.13
C ASP A 80 2.25 5.08 -4.73
N GLY A 81 2.40 4.81 -3.43
CA GLY A 81 3.23 3.73 -2.92
C GLY A 81 2.79 2.36 -3.45
N MET A 82 1.52 2.00 -3.26
CA MET A 82 1.01 0.69 -3.66
C MET A 82 0.94 0.52 -5.18
N ARG A 83 0.66 1.59 -5.93
CA ARG A 83 0.77 1.56 -7.40
C ARG A 83 2.22 1.27 -7.82
N ALA A 84 3.20 1.92 -7.20
CA ALA A 84 4.61 1.69 -7.51
C ALA A 84 5.03 0.24 -7.20
N GLU A 85 4.57 -0.33 -6.08
CA GLU A 85 4.86 -1.73 -5.75
C GLU A 85 4.22 -2.71 -6.75
N LEU A 86 2.95 -2.54 -7.12
CA LEU A 86 2.31 -3.38 -8.14
C LEU A 86 3.01 -3.30 -9.49
N VAL A 87 3.37 -2.09 -9.94
CA VAL A 87 4.04 -1.89 -11.22
C VAL A 87 5.47 -2.45 -11.20
N ARG A 88 6.12 -2.57 -10.04
CA ARG A 88 7.40 -3.30 -9.90
C ARG A 88 7.22 -4.82 -9.95
N ALA A 89 6.06 -5.35 -9.55
CA ALA A 89 5.76 -6.77 -9.59
C ALA A 89 5.35 -7.29 -10.99
N LEU A 90 4.98 -6.39 -11.91
CA LEU A 90 4.70 -6.75 -13.30
C LEU A 90 5.94 -7.31 -14.01
N ASP A 91 5.71 -8.27 -14.91
CA ASP A 91 6.77 -8.68 -15.83
C ASP A 91 7.14 -7.56 -16.83
N ARG A 92 8.17 -7.79 -17.64
CA ARG A 92 8.69 -6.79 -18.59
C ARG A 92 7.64 -6.33 -19.60
N ASP A 93 6.83 -7.25 -20.13
CA ASP A 93 5.88 -6.95 -21.20
C ASP A 93 4.64 -6.27 -20.63
N GLN A 94 4.17 -6.73 -19.48
CA GLN A 94 3.12 -6.09 -18.68
C GLN A 94 3.49 -4.66 -18.27
N ARG A 95 4.73 -4.44 -17.81
CA ARG A 95 5.19 -3.09 -17.45
C ARG A 95 5.25 -2.16 -18.65
N ARG A 96 5.72 -2.64 -19.81
CA ARG A 96 5.72 -1.87 -21.06
C ARG A 96 4.30 -1.49 -21.49
N ALA A 97 3.37 -2.45 -21.40
CA ALA A 97 1.96 -2.24 -21.70
C ALA A 97 1.32 -1.21 -20.76
N TYR A 98 1.57 -1.33 -19.45
CA TYR A 98 1.15 -0.36 -18.45
C TYR A 98 1.68 1.04 -18.76
N ASP A 99 2.99 1.19 -19.01
CA ASP A 99 3.60 2.49 -19.29
C ASP A 99 3.01 3.13 -20.56
N ALA A 100 2.71 2.32 -21.59
CA ALA A 100 2.08 2.80 -22.81
C ALA A 100 0.65 3.30 -22.57
N GLY A 101 -0.17 2.54 -21.85
CA GLY A 101 -1.52 2.95 -21.45
C GLY A 101 -1.51 4.18 -20.55
N TYR A 102 -0.61 4.21 -19.57
CA TYR A 102 -0.52 5.31 -18.60
C TYR A 102 -0.16 6.63 -19.27
N ARG A 103 0.83 6.62 -20.18
CA ARG A 103 1.16 7.82 -20.98
C ARG A 103 -0.04 8.30 -21.80
N ARG A 104 -0.75 7.39 -22.47
CA ARG A 104 -1.91 7.73 -23.30
C ARG A 104 -3.02 8.37 -22.47
N LEU A 105 -3.40 7.75 -21.36
CA LEU A 105 -4.44 8.25 -20.45
C LEU A 105 -4.06 9.59 -19.84
N ARG A 106 -2.78 9.79 -19.50
CA ARG A 106 -2.28 11.07 -18.98
C ARG A 106 -2.33 12.17 -20.04
N SER A 107 -1.93 11.88 -21.28
CA SER A 107 -2.02 12.85 -22.39
C SER A 107 -3.45 13.19 -22.78
N ALA A 108 -4.39 12.26 -22.58
CA ALA A 108 -5.82 12.46 -22.87
C ALA A 108 -6.54 13.30 -21.82
N ARG A 109 -5.99 13.47 -20.62
CA ARG A 109 -6.54 14.36 -19.60
C ARG A 109 -6.12 15.80 -19.92
N PRO A 110 -7.01 16.69 -20.40
CA PRO A 110 -6.68 18.10 -20.54
C PRO A 110 -6.27 18.61 -19.15
N ASN A 111 -5.17 19.37 -19.07
CA ASN A 111 -4.63 19.93 -17.81
C ASN A 111 -5.77 20.35 -16.88
N GLY A 112 -6.06 19.49 -15.90
CA GLY A 112 -7.10 19.72 -14.91
C GLY A 112 -6.59 20.79 -13.96
N ARG A 113 -7.25 21.95 -14.05
CA ARG A 113 -7.16 23.12 -13.19
C ARG A 113 -6.99 22.81 -11.71
#